data_AF-X0GLT6-F1
#
_entry.id   AF-X0GLT6-F1
#
_cell.length_a   1.000
_cell.length_b   1.000
_cell.length_c   1.000
_cell.angle_alpha   90.00
_cell.angle_beta   90.00
_cell.angle_gamma   90.00
#
_symmetry.space_group_name_H-M   'P 1'
#
loop_
_entity.id
_entity.type
_entity.pdbx_description
1 polymer ?
#
loop_
_entity_poly.entity_id
_entity_poly.type
_entity_poly.pdbx_seq_one_letter_code
_entity_poly.pdbx_strand_id
1 'polypeptide(L)'
;MHKEDVIAGAKDWTIWALSIAQYCSHSVLYSFSVFLPTIIKQMGQWSDKQVQGLTVPVYAVGFVTYLICANISDRTQQRGLFCIGGGLTMIVGYILLIANQSTAMSYAGCFIVAIGLWTGSGSGMAWITVNQPRYGKRAFASGIFITIGNSAGVAAPFLFSNEYEPHYRPGYGASIGMLALAVCIHTAVYLHFKRLNKRKLSGQEDWRMEGKTEEEIAELGEHNPRYLYTL
;
A
#
# COMPACT_ATOMS: atom_id res chain seq x y z
N MET A 1 -12.84 10.87 23.89
CA MET A 1 -12.83 9.88 22.78
C MET A 1 -14.19 9.18 22.79
N HIS A 2 -15.09 9.51 21.87
CA HIS A 2 -16.44 8.93 21.88
C HIS A 2 -16.35 7.44 21.54
N LYS A 3 -16.77 6.57 22.47
CA LYS A 3 -16.81 5.11 22.30
C LYS A 3 -17.49 4.69 20.98
N GLU A 4 -18.45 5.48 20.54
CA GLU A 4 -19.19 5.31 19.29
C GLU A 4 -18.31 5.41 18.04
N ASP A 5 -17.36 6.35 18.00
CA ASP A 5 -16.43 6.50 16.88
C ASP A 5 -15.52 5.28 16.72
N VAL A 6 -15.08 4.70 17.85
CA VAL A 6 -14.25 3.50 17.87
C VAL A 6 -15.05 2.29 17.37
N ILE A 7 -16.29 2.15 17.82
CA ILE A 7 -17.18 1.08 17.37
C ILE A 7 -17.49 1.24 15.87
N ALA A 8 -17.72 2.47 15.41
CA ALA A 8 -17.92 2.75 13.99
C ALA A 8 -16.68 2.38 13.16
N GLY A 9 -15.48 2.69 13.65
CA GLY A 9 -14.22 2.26 13.04
C GLY A 9 -14.07 0.74 13.01
N ALA A 10 -14.37 0.05 14.10
CA ALA A 10 -14.28 -1.40 14.19
C ALA A 10 -15.27 -2.12 13.25
N LYS A 11 -16.42 -1.51 12.94
CA LYS A 11 -17.42 -2.03 12.02
C LYS A 11 -17.17 -1.65 10.55
N ASP A 12 -16.25 -0.73 10.28
CA ASP A 12 -15.96 -0.29 8.93
C ASP A 12 -15.05 -1.29 8.21
N TRP A 13 -15.63 -2.02 7.26
CA TRP A 13 -14.92 -3.02 6.48
C TRP A 13 -13.79 -2.40 5.62
N THR A 14 -13.88 -1.12 5.23
CA THR A 14 -12.83 -0.47 4.42
C THR A 14 -11.54 -0.28 5.19
N ILE A 15 -11.63 -0.01 6.51
CA ILE A 15 -10.47 0.07 7.41
C ILE A 15 -9.75 -1.27 7.47
N TRP A 16 -10.51 -2.37 7.66
CA TRP A 16 -9.95 -3.71 7.70
C TRP A 16 -9.36 -4.13 6.35
N ALA A 17 -10.06 -3.86 5.25
CA ALA A 17 -9.59 -4.16 3.91
C ALA A 17 -8.26 -3.45 3.61
N LEU A 18 -8.18 -2.13 3.84
CA LEU A 18 -6.95 -1.36 3.65
C LEU A 18 -5.83 -1.84 4.58
N SER A 19 -6.14 -2.23 5.81
CA SER A 19 -5.14 -2.78 6.75
C SER A 19 -4.59 -4.13 6.30
N ILE A 20 -5.42 -5.01 5.74
CA ILE A 20 -4.98 -6.29 5.15
C ILE A 20 -4.12 -6.04 3.91
N ALA A 21 -4.52 -5.11 3.04
CA ALA A 21 -3.71 -4.73 1.88
C ALA A 21 -2.34 -4.15 2.31
N GLN A 22 -2.31 -3.41 3.42
CA GLN A 22 -1.07 -2.92 4.01
C GLN A 22 -0.20 -4.05 4.54
N TYR A 23 -0.78 -5.04 5.23
CA TYR A 23 -0.04 -6.23 5.67
C TYR A 23 0.67 -6.90 4.50
N CYS A 24 -0.05 -7.20 3.43
CA CYS A 24 0.50 -7.81 2.22
C CYS A 24 1.63 -6.98 1.61
N SER A 25 1.45 -5.66 1.53
CA SER A 25 2.46 -4.74 0.98
C SER A 25 3.70 -4.65 1.87
N HIS A 26 3.52 -4.57 3.19
CA HIS A 26 4.61 -4.55 4.17
C HIS A 26 5.39 -5.85 4.25
N SER A 27 4.72 -7.01 4.13
CA SER A 27 5.41 -8.31 4.08
C SER A 27 6.45 -8.30 2.96
N VAL A 28 6.05 -7.84 1.78
CA VAL A 28 6.92 -7.76 0.61
C VAL A 28 8.01 -6.70 0.78
N LEU A 29 7.67 -5.53 1.33
CA LEU A 29 8.62 -4.45 1.61
C LEU A 29 9.73 -4.87 2.57
N TYR A 30 9.37 -5.51 3.68
CA TYR A 30 10.33 -5.99 4.67
C TYR A 30 11.17 -7.14 4.10
N SER A 31 10.54 -8.11 3.42
CA SER A 31 11.29 -9.21 2.78
C SER A 31 12.27 -8.68 1.74
N PHE A 32 11.83 -7.79 0.85
CA PHE A 32 12.71 -7.21 -0.16
C PHE A 32 13.90 -6.51 0.49
N SER A 33 13.66 -5.71 1.53
CA SER A 33 14.73 -4.95 2.20
C SER A 33 15.76 -5.87 2.87
N VAL A 34 15.30 -6.96 3.48
CA VAL A 34 16.17 -7.95 4.14
C VAL A 34 16.95 -8.79 3.12
N PHE A 35 16.30 -9.23 2.05
CA PHE A 35 16.87 -10.19 1.10
C PHE A 35 17.53 -9.54 -0.12
N LEU A 36 17.39 -8.23 -0.35
CA LEU A 36 18.01 -7.55 -1.49
C LEU A 36 19.52 -7.81 -1.63
N PRO A 37 20.35 -7.77 -0.57
CA PRO A 37 21.77 -8.10 -0.68
C PRO A 37 21.97 -9.56 -1.14
N THR A 38 21.20 -10.49 -0.59
CA THR A 38 21.25 -11.91 -0.98
C THR A 38 20.87 -12.11 -2.44
N ILE A 39 19.80 -11.44 -2.89
CA ILE A 39 19.33 -11.47 -4.28
C ILE A 39 20.42 -10.93 -5.21
N ILE A 40 21.07 -9.80 -4.87
CA ILE A 40 22.18 -9.25 -5.65
C ILE A 40 23.38 -10.21 -5.67
N LYS A 41 23.75 -10.79 -4.52
CA LYS A 41 24.88 -11.74 -4.43
C LYS A 41 24.69 -12.97 -5.31
N GLN A 42 23.45 -13.38 -5.57
CA GLN A 42 23.16 -14.49 -6.47
C GLN A 42 23.31 -14.17 -7.96
N MET A 43 23.30 -12.89 -8.34
CA MET A 43 23.37 -12.51 -9.76
C MET A 43 24.79 -12.52 -10.33
N GLY A 44 25.82 -12.74 -9.50
CA GLY A 44 27.22 -12.65 -9.91
C GLY A 44 28.21 -12.84 -8.77
N GLN A 45 29.49 -12.75 -9.07
CA GLN A 45 30.56 -13.01 -8.11
C GLN A 45 31.11 -11.69 -7.58
N TRP A 46 30.58 -11.21 -6.46
CA TRP A 46 31.01 -9.99 -5.79
C TRP A 46 31.34 -10.24 -4.32
N SER A 47 32.27 -9.47 -3.77
CA SER A 47 32.52 -9.45 -2.33
C SER A 47 31.32 -8.87 -1.57
N ASP A 48 31.16 -9.21 -0.29
CA ASP A 48 30.04 -8.72 0.53
C ASP A 48 29.99 -7.19 0.59
N LYS A 49 31.14 -6.51 0.56
CA LYS A 49 31.23 -5.04 0.50
C LYS A 49 30.67 -4.48 -0.82
N GLN A 50 30.98 -5.13 -1.94
CA GLN A 50 30.47 -4.72 -3.26
C GLN A 50 28.97 -4.95 -3.37
N VAL A 51 28.47 -6.10 -2.87
CA VAL A 51 27.03 -6.40 -2.83
C VAL A 51 26.26 -5.33 -2.07
N GLN A 52 26.73 -4.95 -0.87
CA GLN A 52 26.11 -3.88 -0.10
C GLN A 52 26.14 -2.54 -0.86
N GLY A 53 27.25 -2.22 -1.51
CA GLY A 53 27.35 -1.03 -2.37
C GLY A 53 26.33 -1.01 -3.52
N LEU A 54 26.03 -2.17 -4.11
CA LEU A 54 25.04 -2.30 -5.20
C LEU A 54 23.58 -2.16 -4.73
N THR A 55 23.31 -2.26 -3.43
CA THR A 55 21.96 -1.99 -2.87
C THR A 55 21.65 -0.49 -2.80
N VAL A 56 22.68 0.34 -2.60
CA VAL A 56 22.56 1.80 -2.44
C VAL A 56 21.83 2.46 -3.61
N PRO A 57 22.20 2.25 -4.89
CA PRO A 57 21.49 2.86 -6.01
C PRO A 57 20.03 2.40 -6.12
N VAL A 58 19.72 1.15 -5.75
CA VAL A 58 18.35 0.63 -5.75
C VAL A 58 17.49 1.42 -4.77
N TYR A 59 17.98 1.64 -3.55
CA TYR A 59 17.28 2.44 -2.56
C TYR A 59 17.22 3.93 -2.93
N ALA A 60 18.28 4.49 -3.51
CA ALA A 60 18.32 5.89 -3.93
C ALA A 60 17.25 6.20 -5.00
N VAL A 61 17.11 5.32 -6.00
CA VAL A 61 16.06 5.45 -7.03
C VAL A 61 14.67 5.30 -6.41
N GLY A 62 14.49 4.34 -5.49
CA GLY A 62 13.25 4.19 -4.74
C GLY A 62 12.87 5.46 -3.96
N PHE A 63 13.84 6.07 -3.27
CA PHE A 63 13.65 7.31 -2.52
C PHE A 63 13.26 8.50 -3.41
N VAL A 64 14.00 8.74 -4.50
CA VAL A 64 13.70 9.84 -5.43
C VAL A 64 12.32 9.66 -6.05
N THR A 65 11.99 8.43 -6.46
CA THR A 65 10.69 8.13 -7.07
C THR A 65 9.56 8.33 -6.06
N TYR A 66 9.75 7.91 -4.81
CA TYR A 66 8.78 8.14 -3.75
C TYR A 66 8.50 9.62 -3.53
N LEU A 67 9.52 10.49 -3.49
CA LEU A 67 9.31 11.93 -3.32
C LEU A 67 8.49 12.54 -4.46
N ILE A 68 8.77 12.14 -5.71
CA ILE A 68 8.03 12.60 -6.88
C ILE A 68 6.58 12.11 -6.80
N CYS A 69 6.38 10.81 -6.58
CA CYS A 69 5.04 10.22 -6.48
C CYS A 69 4.23 10.81 -5.32
N ALA A 70 4.83 11.03 -4.16
CA ALA A 70 4.17 11.66 -3.01
C ALA A 70 3.71 13.08 -3.35
N ASN A 71 4.55 13.89 -4.00
CA ASN A 71 4.18 15.24 -4.41
C ASN A 71 3.01 15.24 -5.41
N ILE A 72 3.05 14.34 -6.40
CA ILE A 72 1.97 14.23 -7.39
C ILE A 72 0.69 13.67 -6.76
N SER A 73 0.81 12.69 -5.87
CA SER A 73 -0.31 12.08 -5.13
C SER A 73 -1.03 13.12 -4.27
N ASP A 74 -0.28 13.97 -3.57
CA ASP A 74 -0.85 15.05 -2.77
C ASP A 74 -1.50 16.15 -3.63
N ARG A 75 -1.00 16.42 -4.84
CA ARG A 75 -1.64 17.38 -5.76
C ARG A 75 -2.89 16.83 -6.42
N THR A 76 -2.89 15.56 -6.79
CA THR A 76 -3.98 14.93 -7.53
C THR A 76 -5.10 14.41 -6.62
N GLN A 77 -4.81 14.15 -5.35
CA GLN A 77 -5.75 13.54 -4.40
C GLN A 77 -6.37 12.24 -4.97
N GLN A 78 -5.58 11.51 -5.78
CA GLN A 78 -5.92 10.20 -6.37
C GLN A 78 -5.03 9.10 -5.75
N ARG A 79 -4.95 9.08 -4.42
CA ARG A 79 -4.08 8.22 -3.62
C ARG A 79 -4.28 6.73 -3.91
N GLY A 80 -5.50 6.29 -4.18
CA GLY A 80 -5.78 4.89 -4.53
C GLY A 80 -5.10 4.45 -5.83
N LEU A 81 -4.96 5.34 -6.83
CA LEU A 81 -4.25 5.02 -8.07
C LEU A 81 -2.75 4.81 -7.85
N PHE A 82 -2.14 5.56 -6.93
CA PHE A 82 -0.73 5.36 -6.56
C PHE A 82 -0.51 4.05 -5.81
N CYS A 83 -1.45 3.64 -4.95
CA CYS A 83 -1.41 2.33 -4.29
C CYS A 83 -1.48 1.17 -5.31
N ILE A 84 -2.43 1.25 -6.26
CA ILE A 84 -2.62 0.25 -7.32
C ILE A 84 -1.40 0.23 -8.25
N GLY A 85 -0.98 1.39 -8.75
CA GLY A 85 0.15 1.52 -9.67
C GLY A 85 1.47 1.06 -9.04
N GLY A 86 1.71 1.40 -7.77
CA GLY A 86 2.86 0.91 -7.01
C GLY A 86 2.88 -0.62 -6.92
N GLY A 87 1.75 -1.23 -6.53
CA GLY A 87 1.63 -2.68 -6.44
C GLY A 87 1.83 -3.40 -7.78
N LEU A 88 1.24 -2.89 -8.87
CA LEU A 88 1.44 -3.42 -10.22
C LEU A 88 2.90 -3.31 -10.67
N THR A 89 3.55 -2.19 -10.39
CA THR A 89 4.96 -1.98 -10.72
C THR A 89 5.84 -2.99 -9.98
N MET A 90 5.57 -3.25 -8.70
CA MET A 90 6.29 -4.28 -7.93
C MET A 90 6.09 -5.68 -8.52
N ILE A 91 4.87 -6.03 -8.93
CA ILE A 91 4.59 -7.33 -9.57
C ILE A 91 5.45 -7.50 -10.83
N VAL A 92 5.56 -6.47 -11.67
CA VAL A 92 6.43 -6.50 -12.85
C VAL A 92 7.89 -6.73 -12.45
N GLY A 93 8.38 -6.02 -11.43
CA GLY A 93 9.75 -6.20 -10.93
C GLY A 93 10.02 -7.63 -10.43
N TYR A 94 9.08 -8.23 -9.71
CA TYR A 94 9.19 -9.62 -9.26
C TYR A 94 9.08 -10.64 -10.40
N ILE A 95 8.28 -10.38 -11.43
CA ILE A 95 8.22 -11.23 -12.64
C ILE A 95 9.59 -11.27 -13.33
N LEU A 96 10.28 -10.12 -13.44
CA LEU A 96 11.64 -10.06 -13.99
C LEU A 96 12.64 -10.85 -13.15
N LEU A 97 12.54 -10.75 -11.80
CA LEU A 97 13.37 -11.53 -10.89
C LEU A 97 13.12 -13.05 -10.99
N ILE A 98 11.89 -13.48 -11.24
CA ILE A 98 11.56 -14.90 -11.49
C ILE A 98 12.11 -15.37 -12.84
N ALA A 99 12.00 -14.54 -13.87
CA ALA A 99 12.46 -14.87 -15.22
C ALA A 99 13.97 -15.10 -15.27
N ASN A 100 14.73 -14.29 -14.51
CA ASN A 100 16.18 -14.41 -14.28
C ASN A 100 17.00 -14.77 -15.53
N GLN A 101 16.74 -14.13 -16.67
CA GLN A 101 17.41 -14.46 -17.94
C GLN A 101 18.82 -13.85 -18.05
N SER A 102 19.11 -12.80 -17.27
CA SER A 102 20.45 -12.20 -17.19
C SER A 102 20.61 -11.40 -15.90
N THR A 103 21.86 -11.23 -15.45
CA THR A 103 22.20 -10.36 -14.31
C THR A 103 21.63 -8.95 -14.45
N ALA A 104 21.69 -8.39 -15.67
CA ALA A 104 21.16 -7.05 -15.94
C ALA A 104 19.63 -7.00 -15.78
N MET A 105 18.91 -8.02 -16.24
CA MET A 105 17.45 -8.12 -16.10
C MET A 105 17.04 -8.24 -14.64
N SER A 106 17.71 -9.11 -13.87
CA SER A 106 17.41 -9.30 -12.45
C SER A 106 17.72 -8.04 -11.65
N TYR A 107 18.84 -7.35 -11.96
CA TYR A 107 19.18 -6.09 -11.30
C TYR A 107 18.17 -4.99 -11.64
N ALA A 108 17.75 -4.86 -12.91
CA ALA A 108 16.66 -3.96 -13.30
C ALA A 108 15.33 -4.29 -12.58
N GLY A 109 15.05 -5.58 -12.37
CA GLY A 109 13.93 -6.04 -11.55
C GLY A 109 13.97 -5.47 -10.13
N CYS A 110 15.13 -5.46 -9.48
CA CYS A 110 15.30 -4.83 -8.15
C CYS A 110 14.97 -3.33 -8.16
N PHE A 111 15.38 -2.57 -9.17
CA PHE A 111 15.02 -1.15 -9.30
C PHE A 111 13.51 -0.97 -9.47
N ILE A 112 12.88 -1.78 -10.32
CA ILE A 112 11.43 -1.70 -10.57
C ILE A 112 10.65 -2.04 -9.29
N VAL A 113 11.07 -3.06 -8.54
CA VAL A 113 10.46 -3.36 -7.23
C VAL A 113 10.61 -2.15 -6.30
N ALA A 114 11.80 -1.56 -6.18
CA ALA A 114 12.05 -0.42 -5.30
C ALA A 114 11.22 0.83 -5.65
N ILE A 115 10.97 1.08 -6.94
CA ILE A 115 10.11 2.17 -7.42
C ILE A 115 8.67 2.01 -6.91
N GLY A 116 8.12 0.80 -6.99
CA GLY A 116 6.76 0.53 -6.56
C GLY A 116 6.60 0.37 -5.04
N LEU A 117 7.64 -0.15 -4.37
CA LEU A 117 7.65 -0.51 -2.94
C LEU A 117 7.17 0.63 -2.04
N TRP A 118 7.82 1.79 -2.18
CA TRP A 118 7.60 2.95 -1.32
C TRP A 118 6.39 3.77 -1.77
N THR A 119 6.17 3.87 -3.08
CA THR A 119 5.00 4.56 -3.65
C THR A 119 3.69 3.91 -3.21
N GLY A 120 3.61 2.57 -3.28
CA GLY A 120 2.42 1.83 -2.88
C GLY A 120 2.19 1.85 -1.37
N SER A 121 3.23 1.55 -0.60
CA SER A 121 3.12 1.41 0.87
C SER A 121 2.90 2.75 1.59
N GLY A 122 3.54 3.83 1.12
CA GLY A 122 3.41 5.17 1.72
C GLY A 122 2.05 5.82 1.43
N SER A 123 1.53 5.65 0.22
CA SER A 123 0.24 6.24 -0.20
C SER A 123 -0.95 5.65 0.57
N GLY A 124 -0.87 4.39 1.00
CA GLY A 124 -1.94 3.71 1.73
C GLY A 124 -2.28 4.37 3.07
N MET A 125 -1.27 4.78 3.85
CA MET A 125 -1.49 5.46 5.14
C MET A 125 -2.17 6.82 4.95
N ALA A 126 -1.74 7.58 3.96
CA ALA A 126 -2.36 8.85 3.64
C ALA A 126 -3.81 8.64 3.17
N TRP A 127 -4.08 7.57 2.43
CA TRP A 127 -5.42 7.28 1.90
C TRP A 127 -6.43 6.87 2.97
N ILE A 128 -6.05 6.03 3.93
CA ILE A 128 -6.96 5.65 5.03
C ILE A 128 -7.27 6.84 5.94
N THR A 129 -6.29 7.69 6.24
CA THR A 129 -6.46 8.78 7.20
C THR A 129 -7.32 9.93 6.67
N VAL A 130 -7.18 10.29 5.40
CA VAL A 130 -7.96 11.38 4.78
C VAL A 130 -9.43 11.01 4.59
N ASN A 131 -9.72 9.72 4.43
CA ASN A 131 -11.08 9.20 4.24
C ASN A 131 -11.88 9.03 5.54
N GLN A 132 -11.35 9.50 6.67
CA GLN A 132 -11.99 9.40 7.98
C GLN A 132 -12.25 10.82 8.53
N PRO A 133 -13.46 11.37 8.34
CA PRO A 133 -13.78 12.74 8.74
C PRO A 133 -13.89 12.89 10.28
N ARG A 134 -14.29 11.83 10.98
CA ARG A 134 -14.40 11.83 12.44
C ARG A 134 -13.07 11.53 13.10
N TYR A 135 -12.64 12.39 14.04
CA TYR A 135 -11.35 12.26 14.71
C TYR A 135 -11.16 10.91 15.41
N GLY A 136 -12.16 10.45 16.17
CA GLY A 136 -12.06 9.17 16.90
C GLY A 136 -11.92 7.97 15.97
N LYS A 137 -12.68 7.95 14.86
CA LYS A 137 -12.63 6.88 13.86
C LYS A 137 -11.30 6.91 13.10
N ARG A 138 -10.80 8.10 12.76
CA ARG A 138 -9.48 8.27 12.14
C ARG A 138 -8.33 7.79 13.01
N ALA A 139 -8.37 8.08 14.30
CA ALA A 139 -7.37 7.61 15.26
C ALA A 139 -7.36 6.07 15.36
N PHE A 140 -8.55 5.46 15.46
CA PHE A 140 -8.69 4.00 15.44
C PHE A 140 -8.18 3.39 14.12
N ALA A 141 -8.60 3.94 12.98
CA ALA A 141 -8.21 3.47 11.65
C ALA A 141 -6.69 3.49 11.49
N SER A 142 -6.04 4.59 11.87
CA SER A 142 -4.58 4.74 11.79
C SER A 142 -3.86 3.74 12.69
N GLY A 143 -4.35 3.56 13.92
CA GLY A 143 -3.77 2.62 14.88
C GLY A 143 -3.83 1.17 14.38
N ILE A 144 -4.99 0.72 13.91
CA ILE A 144 -5.17 -0.64 13.38
C ILE A 144 -4.34 -0.84 12.11
N PHE A 145 -4.33 0.14 11.20
CA PHE A 145 -3.57 0.08 9.96
C PHE A 145 -2.07 -0.12 10.22
N ILE A 146 -1.49 0.67 11.14
CA ILE A 146 -0.07 0.54 11.52
C ILE A 146 0.19 -0.77 12.24
N THR A 147 -0.69 -1.17 13.17
CA THR A 147 -0.52 -2.40 13.97
C THR A 147 -0.50 -3.63 13.06
N ILE A 148 -1.48 -3.75 12.18
CA ILE A 148 -1.57 -4.85 11.23
C ILE A 148 -0.40 -4.77 10.23
N GLY A 149 -0.11 -3.60 9.66
CA GLY A 149 1.01 -3.43 8.73
C GLY A 149 2.36 -3.84 9.32
N ASN A 150 2.66 -3.45 10.56
CA ASN A 150 3.94 -3.79 11.21
C ASN A 150 4.03 -5.27 11.60
N SER A 151 2.91 -5.94 11.88
CA SER A 151 2.91 -7.39 12.17
C SER A 151 3.47 -8.24 11.01
N ALA A 152 3.45 -7.72 9.79
CA ALA A 152 4.05 -8.34 8.60
C ALA A 152 5.56 -8.59 8.72
N GLY A 153 6.25 -7.84 9.58
CA GLY A 153 7.68 -8.02 9.86
C GLY A 153 8.02 -9.41 10.42
N VAL A 154 7.06 -10.08 11.07
CA VAL A 154 7.24 -11.46 11.53
C VAL A 154 7.24 -12.44 10.36
N ALA A 155 6.36 -12.25 9.37
CA ALA A 155 6.28 -13.14 8.20
C ALA A 155 7.41 -12.90 7.19
N ALA A 156 7.97 -11.69 7.16
CA ALA A 156 8.92 -11.25 6.15
C ALA A 156 10.19 -12.12 6.00
N PRO A 157 10.88 -12.54 7.08
CA PRO A 157 12.06 -13.41 6.98
C PRO A 157 11.77 -14.80 6.44
N PHE A 158 10.53 -15.29 6.60
CA PHE A 158 10.16 -16.65 6.19
C PHE A 158 9.86 -16.78 4.69
N LEU A 159 9.62 -15.65 4.00
CA LEU A 159 9.29 -15.63 2.57
C LEU A 159 10.44 -16.11 1.68
N PHE A 160 11.69 -15.86 2.06
CA PHE A 160 12.88 -16.31 1.34
C PHE A 160 13.67 -17.30 2.19
N SER A 161 13.06 -18.46 2.47
CA SER A 161 13.73 -19.55 3.19
C SER A 161 14.95 -20.06 2.41
N ASN A 162 16.05 -20.31 3.14
CA ASN A 162 17.28 -20.89 2.61
C ASN A 162 17.07 -22.28 1.98
N GLU A 163 15.97 -22.97 2.32
CA GLU A 163 15.60 -24.25 1.71
C GLU A 163 15.40 -24.15 0.18
N TYR A 164 15.00 -22.96 -0.32
CA TYR A 164 14.73 -22.72 -1.74
C TYR A 164 15.86 -21.97 -2.45
N GLU A 165 17.04 -21.91 -1.83
CA GLU A 165 18.25 -21.40 -2.47
C GLU A 165 18.61 -22.25 -3.71
N PRO A 166 19.18 -21.67 -4.79
CA PRO A 166 19.48 -20.24 -5.02
C PRO A 166 18.40 -19.47 -5.78
N HIS A 167 17.30 -20.11 -6.19
CA HIS A 167 16.35 -19.47 -7.10
C HIS A 167 15.18 -18.78 -6.38
N TYR A 168 14.90 -19.13 -5.12
CA TYR A 168 13.83 -18.58 -4.27
C TYR A 168 12.45 -18.38 -4.96
N ARG A 169 12.15 -19.19 -5.98
CA ARG A 169 10.91 -19.08 -6.77
C ARG A 169 9.64 -19.08 -5.92
N PRO A 170 9.50 -19.91 -4.87
CA PRO A 170 8.34 -19.86 -3.99
C PRO A 170 8.20 -18.50 -3.27
N GLY A 171 9.31 -17.89 -2.85
CA GLY A 171 9.30 -16.58 -2.18
C GLY A 171 8.88 -15.44 -3.11
N TYR A 172 9.38 -15.44 -4.34
CA TYR A 172 8.93 -14.50 -5.36
C TYR A 172 7.46 -14.72 -5.74
N GLY A 173 7.01 -15.97 -5.90
CA GLY A 173 5.61 -16.30 -6.18
C GLY A 173 4.67 -15.87 -5.06
N ALA A 174 5.03 -16.12 -3.81
CA ALA A 174 4.28 -15.67 -2.64
C ALA A 174 4.23 -14.14 -2.55
N SER A 175 5.33 -13.45 -2.87
CA SER A 175 5.37 -11.99 -2.94
C SER A 175 4.40 -11.44 -3.99
N ILE A 176 4.40 -12.00 -5.20
CA ILE A 176 3.44 -11.64 -6.26
C ILE A 176 2.00 -11.91 -5.81
N GLY A 177 1.74 -13.05 -5.17
CA GLY A 177 0.40 -13.39 -4.66
C GLY A 177 -0.12 -12.38 -3.62
N MET A 178 0.73 -11.98 -2.67
CA MET A 178 0.40 -10.95 -1.69
C MET A 178 0.16 -9.58 -2.36
N LEU A 179 0.99 -9.19 -3.33
CA LEU A 179 0.81 -7.93 -4.06
C LEU A 179 -0.47 -7.95 -4.91
N ALA A 180 -0.77 -9.06 -5.56
CA ALA A 180 -1.99 -9.22 -6.34
C ALA A 180 -3.22 -9.07 -5.43
N LEU A 181 -3.21 -9.69 -4.25
CA LEU A 181 -4.26 -9.52 -3.25
C LEU A 181 -4.38 -8.05 -2.80
N ALA A 182 -3.26 -7.39 -2.50
CA ALA A 182 -3.26 -5.98 -2.12
C ALA A 182 -3.82 -5.08 -3.24
N VAL A 183 -3.43 -5.29 -4.49
CA VAL A 183 -3.93 -4.57 -5.66
C VAL A 183 -5.43 -4.79 -5.86
N CYS A 184 -5.91 -6.02 -5.71
CA CYS A 184 -7.35 -6.34 -5.78
C CYS A 184 -8.13 -5.59 -4.69
N ILE A 185 -7.63 -5.57 -3.46
CA ILE A 185 -8.27 -4.86 -2.35
C ILE A 185 -8.26 -3.34 -2.58
N HIS A 186 -7.11 -2.76 -2.94
CA HIS A 186 -7.02 -1.34 -3.27
C HIS A 186 -7.98 -0.96 -4.40
N THR A 187 -8.08 -1.78 -5.45
CA THR A 187 -9.02 -1.56 -6.56
C THR A 187 -10.46 -1.64 -6.09
N ALA A 188 -10.82 -2.61 -5.25
CA ALA A 188 -12.17 -2.74 -4.70
C ALA A 188 -12.57 -1.53 -3.85
N VAL A 189 -11.68 -1.07 -2.97
CA VAL A 189 -11.91 0.13 -2.13
C VAL A 189 -11.97 1.40 -3.00
N TYR A 190 -11.10 1.53 -3.99
CA TYR A 190 -11.11 2.65 -4.95
C TYR A 190 -12.45 2.75 -5.68
N LEU A 191 -12.93 1.63 -6.24
CA LEU A 191 -14.21 1.58 -6.94
C LEU A 191 -15.38 1.83 -5.99
N HIS A 192 -15.29 1.37 -4.74
CA HIS A 192 -16.29 1.65 -3.70
C HIS A 192 -16.41 3.14 -3.40
N PHE A 193 -15.29 3.82 -3.12
CA PHE A 193 -15.28 5.27 -2.88
C PHE A 193 -15.70 6.07 -4.11
N LYS A 194 -15.28 5.67 -5.30
CA LYS A 194 -15.74 6.27 -6.56
C LYS A 194 -17.26 6.15 -6.74
N ARG A 195 -17.84 4.99 -6.39
CA ARG A 195 -19.28 4.78 -6.44
C ARG A 195 -20.03 5.61 -5.40
N LEU A 196 -19.50 5.72 -4.18
CA LEU A 196 -20.08 6.58 -3.13
C LEU A 196 -20.07 8.05 -3.53
N ASN A 197 -18.94 8.55 -4.05
CA ASN A 197 -18.84 9.92 -4.55
C ASN A 197 -19.84 10.18 -5.68
N LYS A 198 -19.99 9.25 -6.63
CA LYS A 198 -20.98 9.38 -7.71
C LYS A 198 -22.41 9.47 -7.18
N ARG A 199 -22.77 8.69 -6.16
CA ARG A 199 -24.12 8.72 -5.54
C ARG A 199 -24.37 10.04 -4.84
N LYS A 200 -23.41 10.52 -4.05
CA LYS A 200 -23.48 11.82 -3.36
C LYS A 200 -23.61 12.98 -4.34
N LEU A 201 -22.78 13.02 -5.39
CA LEU A 201 -22.83 14.05 -6.43
C LEU A 201 -24.11 14.03 -7.26
N SER A 202 -24.80 12.89 -7.35
CA SER A 202 -26.09 12.77 -8.04
C SER A 202 -27.31 13.18 -7.20
N GLY A 203 -27.09 13.67 -5.97
CA GLY A 203 -28.17 14.11 -5.07
C GLY A 203 -29.00 12.99 -4.44
N GLN A 204 -28.63 11.72 -4.64
CA GLN A 204 -29.38 10.57 -4.10
C GLN A 204 -29.41 10.50 -2.57
N GLU A 205 -28.54 11.25 -1.90
CA GLU A 205 -28.42 11.29 -0.44
C GLU A 205 -28.87 12.63 0.15
N ASP A 206 -29.38 13.57 -0.66
CA ASP A 206 -29.70 14.94 -0.21
C ASP A 206 -30.83 14.97 0.83
N TRP A 207 -31.73 13.98 0.78
CA TRP A 207 -32.76 13.75 1.81
C TRP A 207 -32.19 13.64 3.23
N ARG A 208 -30.90 13.31 3.40
CA ARG A 208 -30.24 13.25 4.71
C ARG A 208 -29.97 14.63 5.32
N MET A 209 -29.98 15.69 4.51
CA MET A 209 -29.79 17.07 4.94
C MET A 209 -31.13 17.79 5.19
N GLU A 210 -32.24 17.26 4.70
CA GLU A 210 -33.56 17.88 4.85
C GLU A 210 -33.94 18.03 6.32
N GLY A 211 -34.28 19.26 6.73
CA GLY A 211 -34.71 19.58 8.09
C GLY A 211 -33.59 19.60 9.15
N LYS A 212 -32.31 19.53 8.76
CA LYS A 212 -31.17 19.63 9.67
C LYS A 212 -30.51 21.00 9.63
N THR A 213 -29.94 21.41 10.77
CA THR A 213 -29.07 22.58 10.85
C THR A 213 -27.69 22.29 10.24
N GLU A 214 -26.92 23.32 9.90
CA GLU A 214 -25.56 23.14 9.35
C GLU A 214 -24.60 22.42 10.32
N GLU A 215 -24.76 22.61 11.63
CA GLU A 215 -24.01 21.85 12.66
C GLU A 215 -24.37 20.36 12.63
N GLU A 216 -25.66 20.02 12.59
CA GLU A 216 -26.12 18.63 12.51
C GLU A 216 -25.67 17.95 11.20
N ILE A 217 -25.62 18.70 10.09
CA ILE A 217 -25.10 18.21 8.81
C ILE A 217 -23.59 17.92 8.91
N ALA A 218 -22.82 18.77 9.61
CA ALA A 218 -21.39 18.55 9.83
C ALA A 218 -21.14 17.30 10.69
N GLU A 219 -21.97 17.04 11.70
CA GLU A 219 -21.86 15.86 12.58
C GLU A 219 -22.17 14.52 11.87
N LEU A 220 -22.86 14.55 10.72
CA LEU A 220 -23.08 13.35 9.90
C LEU A 220 -21.77 12.70 9.43
N GLY A 221 -20.65 13.44 9.43
CA GLY A 221 -19.34 12.91 9.07
C GLY A 221 -19.34 12.29 7.67
N GLU A 222 -19.06 11.00 7.57
CA GLU A 222 -19.03 10.28 6.28
C GLU A 222 -20.42 10.13 5.62
N HIS A 223 -21.48 10.25 6.42
CA HIS A 223 -22.86 10.24 5.92
C HIS A 223 -23.31 11.59 5.39
N ASN A 224 -22.51 12.65 5.58
CA ASN A 224 -22.77 13.97 5.00
C ASN A 224 -22.74 13.86 3.46
N PRO A 225 -23.82 14.22 2.73
CA PRO A 225 -23.83 14.20 1.26
C PRO A 225 -22.78 15.13 0.63
N ARG A 226 -22.36 16.19 1.33
CA ARG A 226 -21.31 17.12 0.89
C ARG A 226 -19.88 16.57 1.07
N TYR A 227 -19.69 15.53 1.89
CA TYR A 227 -18.38 14.91 2.10
C TYR A 227 -18.04 13.98 0.93
N LEU A 228 -16.93 14.24 0.25
CA LEU A 228 -16.41 13.39 -0.83
C LEU A 228 -15.15 12.65 -0.35
N TYR A 229 -15.11 11.36 -0.65
CA TYR A 229 -13.96 10.51 -0.40
C TYR A 229 -12.81 10.89 -1.34
N THR A 230 -11.59 10.88 -0.82
CA THR A 230 -10.37 10.93 -1.63
C THR A 230 -10.21 9.60 -2.32
N LEU A 231 -10.04 9.62 -3.65
CA LEU A 231 -9.93 8.41 -4.46
C LEU A 231 -8.54 7.82 -4.37
#